data_AF-A0A962UZL2-F1
#
_entry.id   AF-A0A962UZL2-F1
#
_cell.length_a   1.000
_cell.length_b   1.000
_cell.length_c   1.000
_cell.angle_alpha   90.00
_cell.angle_beta   90.00
_cell.angle_gamma   90.00
#
_symmetry.space_group_name_H-M   'P 1'
#
loop_
_entity.id
_entity.type
_entity.pdbx_description
1 polymer ?
#
loop_
_entity_poly.entity_id
_entity_poly.type
_entity_poly.pdbx_seq_one_letter_code
_entity_poly.pdbx_strand_id
1 'polypeptide(L)'
;EPQEDALLVELARYPELVEAATVNLEPQLLTQYLRDLANALHTYYDAHQFIVDEPELRNARLNLVAATRQVLHNGLQLVGVSAPEVM
;
A
#
# COMPACT_ATOMS: atom_id res chain seq x y z
N GLU A 1 -8.38 6.04 12.27
CA GLU A 1 -7.32 6.95 12.80
C GLU A 1 -6.64 7.67 11.63
N PRO A 2 -6.04 8.85 11.79
CA PRO A 2 -5.62 9.68 10.64
C PRO A 2 -4.63 8.97 9.69
N GLN A 3 -3.75 8.11 10.21
CA GLN A 3 -2.83 7.32 9.37
C GLN A 3 -3.53 6.12 8.71
N GLU A 4 -4.55 5.54 9.34
CA GLU A 4 -5.40 4.51 8.71
C GLU A 4 -6.17 5.10 7.53
N ASP A 5 -6.76 6.28 7.73
CA ASP A 5 -7.51 7.00 6.69
C ASP A 5 -6.58 7.41 5.53
N ALA A 6 -5.38 7.90 5.84
CA ALA A 6 -4.38 8.24 4.84
C ALA A 6 -3.98 7.01 4.00
N LEU A 7 -3.72 5.86 4.64
CA LEU A 7 -3.37 4.63 3.93
C LEU A 7 -4.53 4.11 3.08
N LEU A 8 -5.78 4.20 3.57
CA LEU A 8 -6.98 3.84 2.80
C LEU A 8 -7.12 4.70 1.55
N VAL A 9 -6.91 6.02 1.67
CA VAL A 9 -6.94 6.95 0.53
C VAL A 9 -5.85 6.59 -0.48
N GLU A 10 -4.61 6.32 -0.05
CA GLU A 10 -3.54 5.90 -0.94
C GLU A 10 -3.82 4.58 -1.67
N LEU A 11 -4.47 3.61 -1.01
CA LEU A 11 -4.89 2.36 -1.66
C LEU A 11 -5.95 2.61 -2.73
N ALA A 12 -6.92 3.48 -2.46
CA ALA A 12 -8.00 3.80 -3.39
C ALA A 12 -7.49 4.44 -4.70
N ARG A 13 -6.34 5.12 -4.65
CA ARG A 13 -5.72 5.77 -5.82
C ARG A 13 -5.07 4.80 -6.82
N TYR A 14 -4.83 3.54 -6.43
CA TYR A 14 -4.09 2.58 -7.26
C TYR A 14 -4.65 2.39 -8.67
N PRO A 15 -5.96 2.14 -8.88
CA PRO A 15 -6.50 1.86 -10.21
C PRO A 15 -6.34 3.05 -11.16
N GLU A 16 -6.64 4.26 -10.68
CA GLU A 16 -6.53 5.50 -11.45
C GLU A 16 -5.08 5.80 -11.83
N LEU A 17 -4.12 5.53 -10.93
CA LEU A 17 -2.70 5.73 -11.21
C LEU A 17 -2.15 4.72 -12.23
N VAL A 18 -2.62 3.47 -12.19
CA VAL A 18 -2.25 2.46 -13.21
C VAL A 18 -2.83 2.86 -14.58
N GLU A 19 -4.08 3.31 -14.62
CA GLU A 19 -4.71 3.80 -15.85
C GLU A 19 -3.95 5.01 -16.42
N ALA A 20 -3.67 6.02 -15.59
CA ALA A 20 -2.93 7.21 -16.00
C ALA A 20 -1.52 6.88 -16.51
N ALA A 21 -0.78 6.02 -15.80
CA ALA A 21 0.56 5.56 -16.23
C ALA A 21 0.51 4.85 -17.60
N THR A 22 -0.58 4.12 -17.86
CA THR A 22 -0.77 3.39 -19.13
C THR A 22 -1.14 4.34 -20.27
N VAL A 23 -2.12 5.22 -20.06
CA VAL A 23 -2.59 6.18 -21.08
C VAL A 23 -1.49 7.17 -21.48
N ASN A 24 -0.72 7.64 -20.51
CA ASN A 24 0.34 8.63 -20.75
C ASN A 24 1.68 8.00 -21.16
N LEU A 25 1.82 6.66 -21.07
CA LEU A 25 3.09 5.94 -21.24
C LEU A 25 4.18 6.41 -20.24
N GLU A 26 3.77 6.62 -18.98
CA GLU A 26 4.61 7.18 -17.92
C GLU A 26 4.77 6.19 -16.75
N PRO A 27 5.63 5.16 -16.89
CA PRO A 27 5.84 4.14 -15.84
C PRO A 27 6.39 4.73 -14.53
N GLN A 28 7.05 5.89 -14.58
CA GLN A 28 7.54 6.58 -13.39
C GLN A 28 6.42 6.92 -12.40
N LEU A 29 5.19 7.18 -12.86
CA LEU A 29 4.04 7.46 -12.00
C LEU A 29 3.76 6.29 -11.05
N LEU A 30 3.82 5.06 -11.56
CA LEU A 30 3.63 3.87 -10.76
C LEU A 30 4.77 3.69 -9.75
N THR A 31 6.03 3.92 -10.15
CA THR A 31 7.16 3.81 -9.21
C THR A 31 7.14 4.85 -8.08
N GLN A 32 6.70 6.08 -8.38
CA GLN A 32 6.53 7.15 -7.40
C GLN A 32 5.41 6.78 -6.42
N TYR A 33 4.26 6.34 -6.95
CA TYR A 33 3.14 5.85 -6.15
C TYR A 33 3.55 4.72 -5.20
N LEU A 34 4.27 3.70 -5.69
CA LEU A 34 4.66 2.57 -4.84
C LEU A 34 5.58 2.99 -3.70
N ARG A 35 6.44 3.99 -3.93
CA ARG A 35 7.27 4.58 -2.87
C ARG A 35 6.42 5.35 -1.86
N ASP A 36 5.47 6.14 -2.32
CA ASP A 36 4.58 6.91 -1.45
C ASP A 36 3.66 6.00 -0.62
N LEU A 37 3.13 4.93 -1.23
CA LEU A 37 2.35 3.89 -0.53
C LEU A 37 3.18 3.16 0.54
N ALA A 38 4.44 2.82 0.23
CA ALA A 38 5.34 2.20 1.20
C ALA A 38 5.64 3.16 2.37
N ASN A 39 5.82 4.45 2.12
CA ASN A 39 5.99 5.46 3.16
C ASN A 39 4.75 5.62 4.04
N ALA A 40 3.55 5.61 3.43
CA ALA A 40 2.28 5.65 4.17
C ALA A 40 2.11 4.42 5.07
N LEU A 41 2.46 3.22 4.56
CA LEU A 41 2.48 2.00 5.34
C LEU A 41 3.46 2.07 6.52
N HIS A 42 4.68 2.56 6.29
CA HIS A 42 5.68 2.69 7.35
C HIS A 42 5.22 3.67 8.44
N THR A 43 4.66 4.82 8.04
CA THR A 43 4.09 5.80 8.98
C THR A 43 2.94 5.21 9.79
N TYR A 44 2.06 4.43 9.14
CA TYR A 44 0.97 3.72 9.81
C TYR A 44 1.50 2.67 10.80
N TYR A 45 2.52 1.90 10.38
CA TYR A 45 3.14 0.85 11.17
C TYR A 45 3.76 1.40 12.47
N ASP A 46 4.48 2.51 12.38
CA ASP A 46 5.14 3.14 13.53
C ASP A 46 4.14 3.76 14.51
N ALA A 47 2.98 4.23 14.01
CA ALA A 47 1.99 4.92 14.82
C ALA A 47 1.04 3.99 15.59
N HIS A 48 0.89 2.71 15.21
CA HIS A 48 -0.15 1.84 15.76
C HIS A 48 0.37 0.46 16.17
N GLN A 49 -0.15 -0.06 17.28
CA GLN A 49 0.04 -1.46 17.65
C GLN A 49 -0.97 -2.35 16.91
N PHE A 50 -0.48 -3.39 16.24
CA PHE A 50 -1.33 -4.28 15.44
C PHE A 50 -1.86 -5.45 16.27
N ILE A 51 -0.99 -6.12 17.02
CA ILE A 51 -1.36 -7.25 17.86
C ILE A 51 -1.89 -6.72 19.19
N VAL A 52 -3.21 -6.54 19.24
CA VAL A 52 -3.97 -6.08 20.40
C VAL A 52 -5.02 -7.12 20.81
N ASP A 53 -5.49 -7.02 22.05
CA ASP A 53 -6.48 -7.96 22.60
C ASP A 53 -7.87 -7.82 21.97
N GLU A 54 -8.19 -6.64 21.44
CA GLU A 54 -9.45 -6.35 20.76
C GLU A 54 -9.47 -6.98 19.35
N PRO A 55 -10.21 -8.07 19.12
CA PRO A 55 -10.07 -8.87 17.90
C PRO A 55 -10.59 -8.14 16.66
N GLU A 56 -11.64 -7.34 16.78
CA GLU A 56 -12.21 -6.58 15.65
C GLU A 56 -11.22 -5.53 15.15
N LEU A 57 -10.66 -4.74 16.07
CA LEU A 57 -9.64 -3.73 15.75
C LEU A 57 -8.39 -4.38 15.16
N ARG A 58 -7.84 -5.42 15.81
CA ARG A 58 -6.69 -6.17 15.29
C ARG A 58 -6.93 -6.64 13.86
N ASN A 59 -8.07 -7.29 13.61
CA ASN A 59 -8.38 -7.85 12.30
C ASN A 59 -8.55 -6.75 11.24
N ALA A 60 -9.16 -5.61 11.59
CA ALA A 60 -9.26 -4.46 10.69
C ALA A 60 -7.87 -3.93 10.28
N ARG A 61 -6.96 -3.76 11.24
CA ARG A 61 -5.57 -3.31 10.98
C ARG A 61 -4.80 -4.31 10.14
N LEU A 62 -4.93 -5.61 10.42
CA LEU A 62 -4.29 -6.67 9.63
C LEU A 62 -4.84 -6.73 8.19
N ASN A 63 -6.15 -6.52 7.99
CA ASN A 63 -6.74 -6.47 6.67
C ASN A 63 -6.23 -5.27 5.86
N LEU A 64 -6.05 -4.11 6.50
CA LEU A 64 -5.47 -2.93 5.86
C LEU A 64 -4.05 -3.21 5.38
N VAL A 65 -3.18 -3.78 6.23
CA VAL A 65 -1.81 -4.17 5.85
C VAL A 65 -1.80 -5.23 4.75
N ALA A 66 -2.70 -6.21 4.81
CA ALA A 66 -2.82 -7.25 3.79
C ALA A 66 -3.22 -6.65 2.43
N ALA A 67 -4.15 -5.69 2.41
CA ALA A 67 -4.53 -4.96 1.20
C ALA A 67 -3.34 -4.15 0.64
N THR A 68 -2.60 -3.45 1.49
CA THR A 68 -1.39 -2.73 1.08
C THR A 68 -0.32 -3.66 0.50
N ARG A 69 -0.09 -4.81 1.13
CA ARG A 69 0.83 -5.84 0.61
C ARG A 69 0.42 -6.29 -0.79
N GLN A 70 -0.88 -6.51 -1.02
CA GLN A 70 -1.37 -6.93 -2.34
C GLN A 70 -1.12 -5.86 -3.42
N VAL A 71 -1.37 -4.59 -3.10
CA VAL A 71 -1.14 -3.48 -4.04
C VAL A 71 0.35 -3.31 -4.35
N LEU A 72 1.21 -3.37 -3.33
CA LEU A 72 2.67 -3.33 -3.52
C LEU A 72 3.14 -4.48 -4.40
N HIS A 73 2.67 -5.70 -4.16
CA HIS A 73 2.99 -6.86 -4.99
C HIS A 73 2.59 -6.65 -6.45
N ASN A 74 1.34 -6.24 -6.68
CA ASN A 74 0.82 -6.00 -8.04
C ASN A 74 1.64 -4.92 -8.77
N GLY A 75 1.91 -3.80 -8.11
CA GLY A 75 2.67 -2.71 -8.72
C GLY A 75 4.13 -3.06 -8.99
N LEU A 76 4.79 -3.77 -8.07
CA LEU A 76 6.16 -4.25 -8.26
C LEU A 76 6.26 -5.23 -9.44
N GLN A 77 5.28 -6.13 -9.58
CA GLN A 77 5.19 -7.00 -10.76
C GLN A 77 5.04 -6.24 -12.06
N LEU A 78 4.21 -5.19 -12.10
CA LEU A 78 4.01 -4.36 -13.30
C LEU A 78 5.30 -3.64 -13.74
N VAL A 79 6.16 -3.26 -12.80
CA VAL A 79 7.46 -2.62 -13.11
C VAL A 79 8.62 -3.61 -13.28
N GLY A 80 8.34 -4.92 -13.23
CA GLY A 80 9.32 -5.97 -13.47
C GLY A 80 10.28 -6.24 -12.31
N VAL A 81 9.88 -5.95 -11.08
CA VAL A 81 10.69 -6.14 -9.86
C VAL A 81 10.07 -7.22 -8.97
N SER A 82 10.91 -8.02 -8.32
CA SER A 82 10.46 -9.04 -7.35
C SER A 82 9.97 -8.39 -6.04
N ALA A 83 8.91 -8.94 -5.45
CA ALA A 83 8.43 -8.60 -4.11
C ALA A 83 8.77 -9.76 -3.14
N PRO A 84 9.95 -9.75 -2.48
CA PRO A 84 10.38 -10.86 -1.62
C PRO A 84 9.54 -10.94 -0.34
N GLU A 85 9.26 -12.17 0.11
CA GLU A 85 8.58 -12.42 1.39
C GLU A 85 9.54 -12.35 2.59
N VAL A 86 10.83 -12.50 2.33
CA VAL A 86 11.93 -12.43 3.30
C VAL A 86 13.05 -11.60 2.69
N MET A 87 13.48 -10.56 3.40
CA MET A 87 14.60 -9.69 3.02
C MET A 87 15.94 -10.23 3.55
#